data_AF-A0A1I2NHJ1-F1
#
_entry.id   AF-A0A1I2NHJ1-F1
#
_cell.length_a   1.000
_cell.length_b   1.000
_cell.length_c   1.000
_cell.angle_alpha   90.00
_cell.angle_beta   90.00
_cell.angle_gamma   90.00
#
_symmetry.space_group_name_H-M   'P 1'
#
loop_
_entity.id
_entity.type
_entity.pdbx_description
1 polymer ?
#
loop_
_entity_poly.entity_id
_entity_poly.type
_entity_poly.pdbx_seq_one_letter_code
_entity_poly.pdbx_strand_id
1 'polypeptide(L)'
;MENKRHFLFDNDGKTCIVCGRPLPDDFEGDMCPPCKEHDLFQQVKEYIRSNDVNEFDVADKFELPLLKVKSWIREGRIEYKDTSTDGLRSHTMQSLHCQMCGKAITFGTLCPQCLKKQNSKGVGLTSPNQSDGSMHFLDSDN
;
A
#
# COMPACT_ATOMS: atom_id res chain seq x y z
N MET A 1 21.54 -32.21 -8.90
CA MET A 1 21.03 -33.03 -7.77
C MET A 1 21.96 -32.74 -6.59
N GLU A 2 21.66 -31.98 -5.55
CA GLU A 2 20.55 -31.14 -5.11
C GLU A 2 21.21 -29.93 -4.43
N ASN A 3 20.78 -28.71 -4.75
CA ASN A 3 21.06 -27.54 -3.91
C ASN A 3 20.18 -27.65 -2.65
N LYS A 4 20.66 -28.42 -1.67
CA LYS A 4 20.02 -28.54 -0.35
C LYS A 4 20.24 -27.21 0.37
N ARG A 5 19.26 -26.30 0.24
CA ARG A 5 19.11 -25.16 1.14
C ARG A 5 18.93 -25.71 2.55
N HIS A 6 20.03 -25.83 3.27
CA HIS A 6 20.03 -26.12 4.69
C HIS A 6 19.46 -24.87 5.37
N PHE A 7 18.16 -24.89 5.64
CA PHE A 7 17.53 -24.02 6.64
C PHE A 7 18.04 -24.52 8.00
N LEU A 8 19.26 -24.10 8.34
CA LEU A 8 19.81 -24.25 9.67
C LEU A 8 19.03 -23.29 10.58
N PHE A 9 18.66 -23.76 11.76
CA PHE A 9 17.74 -23.17 12.73
C PHE A 9 16.27 -23.53 12.49
N ASP A 10 15.91 -24.76 12.88
CA ASP A 10 14.66 -24.99 13.61
C ASP A 10 14.64 -23.99 14.77
N ASN A 11 13.99 -22.85 14.55
CA ASN A 11 13.72 -21.89 15.60
C ASN A 11 12.34 -22.25 16.13
N ASP A 12 12.28 -23.19 17.08
CA ASP A 12 11.18 -23.34 18.03
C ASP A 12 11.08 -22.12 18.97
N GLY A 13 11.40 -20.93 18.45
CA GLY A 13 11.39 -19.66 19.15
C GLY A 13 10.09 -18.93 18.87
N LYS A 14 9.60 -18.21 19.85
CA LYS A 14 8.39 -17.39 19.71
C LYS A 14 8.62 -16.37 18.59
N THR A 15 7.67 -16.20 17.68
CA THR A 15 7.73 -15.18 16.62
C THR A 15 6.56 -14.23 16.73
N CYS A 16 6.78 -12.95 16.40
CA CYS A 16 5.70 -11.97 16.41
C CYS A 16 4.63 -12.30 15.37
N ILE A 17 3.35 -12.38 15.77
CA ILE A 17 2.24 -12.71 14.87
C ILE A 17 1.96 -11.66 13.78
N VAL A 18 2.43 -10.42 13.99
CA VAL A 18 2.18 -9.30 13.06
C VAL A 18 3.30 -9.15 12.04
N CYS A 19 4.57 -9.24 12.46
CA CYS A 19 5.73 -8.98 11.60
C CYS A 19 6.64 -10.19 11.37
N GLY A 20 6.40 -11.32 12.04
CA GLY A 20 7.21 -12.53 11.94
C GLY A 20 8.61 -12.41 12.52
N ARG A 21 8.95 -11.30 13.21
CA ARG A 21 10.27 -11.12 13.83
C ARG A 21 10.43 -12.12 15.00
N PRO A 22 11.57 -12.82 15.12
CA PRO A 22 11.83 -13.68 16.26
C PRO A 22 11.83 -12.86 17.55
N LEU A 23 11.08 -13.35 18.54
CA LEU A 23 10.99 -12.82 19.89
C LEU A 23 11.95 -13.64 20.78
N PRO A 24 12.50 -13.03 21.84
CA PRO A 24 13.21 -13.79 22.86
C PRO A 24 12.30 -14.85 23.50
N ASP A 25 12.84 -16.01 23.87
CA ASP A 25 12.06 -17.09 24.48
C ASP A 25 11.42 -16.69 25.83
N ASP A 26 12.11 -15.82 26.59
CA ASP A 26 11.62 -15.23 27.84
C ASP A 26 10.52 -14.16 27.64
N PHE A 27 10.18 -13.82 26.40
CA PHE A 27 9.17 -12.81 26.14
C PHE A 27 7.77 -13.38 26.38
N GLU A 28 7.04 -12.72 27.28
CA GLU A 28 5.68 -13.07 27.66
C GLU A 28 4.68 -12.32 26.75
N GLY A 29 4.57 -12.79 25.50
CA GLY A 29 3.60 -12.28 24.53
C GLY A 29 3.88 -12.67 23.07
N ASP A 30 2.85 -12.63 22.24
CA ASP A 30 2.93 -13.01 20.82
C ASP A 30 3.18 -11.81 19.88
N MET A 31 3.25 -10.60 20.43
CA MET A 31 3.51 -9.36 19.67
C MET A 31 4.76 -8.65 20.17
N CYS A 32 5.66 -8.30 19.25
CA CYS A 32 6.84 -7.52 19.61
C CYS A 32 6.47 -6.09 20.03
N PRO A 33 7.29 -5.43 20.87
CA PRO A 33 7.07 -4.05 21.32
C PRO A 33 6.71 -3.04 20.21
N PRO A 34 7.39 -3.04 19.02
CA PRO A 34 7.04 -2.08 17.97
C PRO A 34 5.68 -2.38 17.32
N CYS A 35 5.28 -3.66 17.20
CA CYS A 35 3.96 -4.01 16.70
C CYS A 35 2.86 -3.63 17.69
N LYS A 36 3.12 -3.77 19.00
CA LYS A 36 2.20 -3.32 20.06
C LYS A 36 2.03 -1.80 20.04
N GLU A 37 3.11 -1.04 19.87
CA GLU A 37 3.02 0.42 19.69
C GLU A 37 2.25 0.80 18.43
N HIS A 38 2.47 0.09 17.32
CA HIS A 38 1.76 0.34 16.07
C HIS A 38 0.26 0.04 16.16
N ASP A 39 -0.11 -1.06 16.83
CA ASP A 39 -1.50 -1.41 17.07
C ASP A 39 -2.20 -0.33 17.91
N LEU A 40 -1.55 0.12 18.99
CA LEU A 40 -2.05 1.19 19.84
C LEU A 40 -2.19 2.51 19.06
N PHE A 41 -1.23 2.84 18.19
CA PHE A 41 -1.34 3.97 17.28
C PHE A 41 -2.57 3.86 16.36
N GLN A 42 -2.83 2.68 15.81
CA GLN A 42 -3.99 2.44 14.94
C GLN A 42 -5.31 2.62 15.72
N GLN A 43 -5.40 2.11 16.94
CA GLN A 43 -6.57 2.29 17.81
C GLN A 43 -6.83 3.78 18.11
N VAL A 44 -5.78 4.53 18.45
CA VAL A 44 -5.86 5.98 18.67
C VAL A 44 -6.33 6.71 17.42
N LYS A 45 -5.76 6.38 16.25
CA LYS A 45 -6.15 6.97 14.98
C LYS A 45 -7.63 6.72 14.67
N GLU A 46 -8.09 5.50 14.85
CA GLU A 46 -9.50 5.15 14.59
C GLU A 46 -10.46 5.81 15.58
N TYR A 47 -10.02 5.97 16.84
CA TYR A 47 -10.77 6.67 17.87
C TYR A 47 -10.97 8.15 17.53
N ILE A 48 -9.91 8.84 17.08
CA ILE A 48 -9.96 10.25 16.62
C ILE A 48 -10.78 10.38 15.32
N ARG A 49 -10.80 9.35 14.48
CA ARG A 49 -11.60 9.37 13.24
C ARG A 49 -13.09 9.18 13.50
N SER A 50 -13.43 8.35 14.49
CA SER A 50 -14.81 8.01 14.85
C SER A 50 -15.45 9.02 15.80
N ASN A 51 -14.65 9.68 16.64
CA ASN A 51 -15.11 10.63 17.65
C ASN A 51 -14.43 11.99 17.47
N ASP A 52 -15.17 13.08 17.69
CA ASP A 52 -14.61 14.43 17.72
C ASP A 52 -13.97 14.68 19.09
N VAL A 53 -12.75 14.16 19.29
CA VAL A 53 -12.03 14.17 20.57
C VAL A 53 -10.78 15.02 20.49
N ASN A 54 -10.45 15.68 21.60
CA ASN A 54 -9.23 16.48 21.70
C ASN A 54 -8.04 15.58 22.05
N GLU A 55 -6.82 16.05 21.80
CA GLU A 55 -5.57 15.41 22.20
C GLU A 55 -5.51 15.11 23.71
N PHE A 56 -6.20 15.90 24.53
CA PHE A 56 -6.37 15.66 25.96
C PHE A 56 -7.23 14.43 26.27
N ASP A 57 -8.38 14.28 25.62
CA ASP A 57 -9.27 13.13 25.83
C ASP A 57 -8.61 11.82 25.38
N VAL A 58 -7.84 11.88 24.29
CA VAL A 58 -7.08 10.73 23.78
C VAL A 58 -5.99 10.33 24.76
N ALA A 59 -5.25 11.30 25.31
CA ALA A 59 -4.20 11.03 26.28
C ALA A 59 -4.74 10.41 27.58
N ASP A 60 -5.89 10.88 28.06
CA ASP A 60 -6.55 10.33 29.24
C ASP A 60 -7.08 8.92 28.98
N LYS A 61 -7.75 8.71 27.85
CA LYS A 61 -8.35 7.41 27.48
C LYS A 61 -7.34 6.29 27.30
N PHE A 62 -6.19 6.59 26.69
CA PHE A 62 -5.15 5.61 26.37
C PHE A 62 -3.95 5.68 27.32
N GLU A 63 -4.02 6.52 28.37
CA GLU A 63 -2.94 6.77 29.33
C GLU A 63 -1.59 7.08 28.66
N LEU A 64 -1.64 7.81 27.54
CA LEU A 64 -0.46 8.19 26.77
C LEU A 64 -0.03 9.62 27.10
N PRO A 65 1.28 9.92 27.09
CA PRO A 65 1.73 11.28 27.23
C PRO A 65 1.23 12.15 26.06
N LEU A 66 0.65 13.31 26.38
CA LEU A 66 0.17 14.31 25.41
C LEU A 66 1.20 14.62 24.32
N LEU A 67 2.49 14.65 24.69
CA LEU A 67 3.61 14.87 23.77
C LEU A 67 3.67 13.83 22.65
N LYS A 68 3.34 12.57 22.91
CA LYS A 68 3.34 11.49 21.90
C LYS A 68 2.21 11.69 20.91
N VAL A 69 0.99 11.97 21.39
CA VAL A 69 -0.18 12.29 20.55
C VAL A 69 0.10 13.53 19.70
N LYS A 70 0.65 14.59 20.31
CA LYS A 70 1.11 15.79 19.62
C LYS A 70 2.14 15.52 18.54
N SER A 71 3.12 14.65 18.80
CA SER A 71 4.13 14.27 17.81
C SER A 71 3.48 13.62 16.61
N TRP A 72 2.53 12.70 16.81
CA TRP A 72 1.83 12.03 15.73
C TRP A 72 0.99 12.97 14.86
N ILE A 73 0.36 13.96 15.48
CA ILE A 73 -0.38 15.02 14.76
C ILE A 73 0.61 15.92 14.00
N ARG A 74 1.69 16.37 14.66
CA ARG A 74 2.71 17.24 14.05
C ARG A 74 3.44 16.58 12.88
N GLU A 75 3.67 15.27 12.97
CA GLU A 75 4.24 14.46 11.90
C GLU A 75 3.25 14.17 10.76
N GLY A 76 1.97 14.56 10.89
CA GLY A 76 0.93 14.31 9.90
C GLY A 76 0.49 12.85 9.80
N ARG A 77 0.79 12.02 10.82
CA ARG A 77 0.36 10.60 10.83
C ARG A 77 -1.10 10.42 11.25
N ILE A 78 -1.63 11.39 12.00
CA ILE A 78 -3.01 11.48 12.45
C ILE A 78 -3.57 12.83 11.98
N GLU A 79 -4.71 12.79 11.31
CA GLU A 79 -5.44 13.98 10.87
C GLU A 79 -6.76 14.04 11.66
N TYR A 80 -7.12 15.22 12.14
CA TYR A 80 -8.43 15.45 12.73
C TYR A 80 -9.51 15.32 11.66
N LYS A 81 -10.71 14.95 12.09
CA LYS A 81 -11.87 14.96 11.23
C LYS A 81 -12.09 16.39 10.75
N ASP A 82 -11.88 16.61 9.46
CA ASP A 82 -12.05 17.92 8.86
C ASP A 82 -13.51 18.35 9.04
N THR A 83 -13.75 19.33 9.91
CA THR A 83 -15.07 19.96 10.09
C THR A 83 -15.35 20.99 9.00
N SER A 84 -14.41 21.24 8.09
CA SER A 84 -14.62 22.07 6.92
C SER A 84 -15.40 21.28 5.89
N THR A 85 -16.58 21.81 5.60
CA THR A 85 -17.39 21.57 4.42
C THR A 85 -16.57 21.67 3.12
N ASP A 86 -15.93 20.60 2.68
CA ASP A 86 -15.88 20.22 1.26
C ASP A 86 -15.27 18.83 1.11
N GLY A 87 -15.92 17.98 0.32
CA GLY A 87 -15.59 16.57 0.15
C GLY A 87 -14.27 16.31 -0.58
N LEU A 88 -13.13 16.63 0.03
CA LEU A 88 -11.82 16.36 -0.55
C LEU A 88 -10.83 15.97 0.55
N ARG A 89 -10.44 14.68 0.53
CA ARG A 89 -9.30 14.05 1.23
C ARG A 89 -9.64 13.06 2.36
N SER A 90 -10.79 12.39 2.28
CA SER A 90 -10.89 11.07 2.90
C SER A 90 -10.16 10.03 2.02
N HIS A 91 -8.93 9.72 2.40
CA HIS A 91 -8.22 8.43 2.36
C HIS A 91 -8.80 7.22 1.58
N THR A 92 -9.36 7.43 0.39
CA THR A 92 -9.94 6.37 -0.47
C THR A 92 -9.71 6.74 -1.92
N MET A 93 -8.99 5.87 -2.63
CA MET A 93 -8.98 5.68 -4.07
C MET A 93 -9.15 6.97 -4.89
N GLN A 94 -8.04 7.52 -5.39
CA GLN A 94 -8.07 8.52 -6.47
C GLN A 94 -9.16 8.12 -7.47
N SER A 95 -10.25 8.89 -7.51
CA SER A 95 -11.28 8.70 -8.53
C SER A 95 -10.61 9.00 -9.86
N LEU A 96 -10.08 7.96 -10.50
CA LEU A 96 -9.52 8.05 -11.82
C LEU A 96 -10.70 8.36 -12.74
N HIS A 97 -10.62 9.47 -13.46
CA HIS A 97 -11.64 9.86 -14.43
C HIS A 97 -10.99 9.88 -15.82
N CYS A 98 -11.73 9.38 -16.80
CA CYS A 98 -11.30 9.34 -18.19
C CYS A 98 -11.00 10.76 -18.69
N GLN A 99 -9.77 11.01 -19.16
CA GLN A 99 -9.33 12.32 -19.65
C GLN A 99 -10.12 12.81 -20.89
N MET A 100 -10.79 11.91 -21.61
CA MET A 100 -11.53 12.23 -22.83
C MET A 100 -13.04 12.44 -22.61
N CYS A 101 -13.62 11.92 -21.53
CA CYS A 101 -15.08 12.01 -21.32
C CYS A 101 -15.52 12.21 -19.86
N GLY A 102 -14.58 12.26 -18.91
CA GLY A 102 -14.86 12.49 -17.50
C GLY A 102 -15.51 11.32 -16.77
N LYS A 103 -15.83 10.19 -17.42
CA LYS A 103 -16.39 9.02 -16.72
C LYS A 103 -15.38 8.44 -15.72
N ALA A 104 -15.86 8.07 -14.54
CA ALA A 104 -15.07 7.32 -13.56
C ALA A 104 -14.56 6.01 -14.18
N ILE A 105 -13.29 5.70 -13.94
CA ILE A 105 -12.59 4.52 -14.42
C ILE A 105 -11.91 3.83 -13.25
N THR A 106 -11.76 2.52 -13.36
CA THR A 106 -11.17 1.67 -12.32
C THR A 106 -9.64 1.64 -12.39
N PHE A 107 -9.07 1.86 -13.59
CA PHE A 107 -7.63 1.90 -13.83
C PHE A 107 -7.33 2.64 -15.14
N GLY A 108 -6.11 3.18 -15.26
CA GLY A 108 -5.63 3.88 -16.46
C GLY A 108 -6.08 5.35 -16.54
N THR A 109 -5.89 5.96 -17.72
CA THR A 109 -6.24 7.37 -17.99
C THR A 109 -7.48 7.54 -18.88
N LEU A 110 -7.94 6.47 -19.53
CA LEU A 110 -9.07 6.47 -20.46
C LEU A 110 -10.01 5.31 -20.17
N CYS A 111 -11.31 5.54 -20.34
CA CYS A 111 -12.30 4.47 -20.29
C CYS A 111 -12.20 3.59 -21.55
N PRO A 112 -12.67 2.33 -21.50
CA PRO A 112 -12.57 1.39 -22.64
C PRO A 112 -13.22 1.93 -23.93
N GLN A 113 -14.25 2.78 -23.79
CA GLN A 113 -14.92 3.43 -24.92
C GLN A 113 -14.04 4.49 -25.60
N CYS A 114 -13.32 5.30 -24.81
CA CYS A 114 -12.41 6.32 -25.34
C CYS A 114 -11.10 5.70 -25.87
N LEU A 115 -10.61 4.65 -25.21
CA LEU A 115 -9.41 3.93 -25.65
C LEU A 115 -9.62 3.31 -27.04
N LYS A 116 -10.78 2.70 -27.30
CA LYS A 116 -11.13 2.12 -28.61
C LYS A 116 -11.16 3.19 -29.72
N LYS A 117 -11.67 4.39 -29.42
CA LYS A 117 -11.70 5.54 -30.35
C LYS A 117 -10.30 6.12 -30.60
N GLN A 118 -9.41 6.07 -29.61
CA GLN A 118 -8.03 6.51 -29.77
C GLN A 118 -7.21 5.52 -30.61
N ASN A 119 -7.36 4.22 -30.35
CA ASN A 119 -6.63 3.16 -31.07
C ASN A 119 -7.06 3.07 -32.55
N SER A 120 -8.32 3.39 -32.89
CA SER A 120 -8.77 3.43 -34.28
C SER A 120 -8.07 4.47 -35.17
N LYS A 121 -7.27 5.39 -34.61
CA LYS A 121 -6.49 6.39 -35.36
C LYS A 121 -5.01 6.03 -35.51
N GLY A 122 -4.56 4.88 -34.99
CA GLY A 122 -3.17 4.45 -35.01
C GLY A 122 -2.94 3.14 -35.77
N VAL A 123 -2.60 3.28 -37.05
CA VAL A 123 -1.73 2.40 -37.87
C VAL A 123 -2.16 0.94 -38.10
N GLY A 124 -2.23 0.59 -39.40
CA GLY A 124 -2.79 -0.64 -39.96
C GLY A 124 -2.22 -1.95 -39.43
N LEU A 125 -3.14 -2.86 -39.09
CA LEU A 125 -2.91 -4.29 -39.08
C LEU A 125 -2.69 -4.73 -40.54
N THR A 126 -1.43 -4.86 -40.95
CA THR A 126 -1.13 -5.70 -42.11
C THR A 126 -1.34 -7.15 -41.66
N SER A 127 -2.12 -7.90 -42.44
CA SER A 127 -2.29 -9.33 -42.24
C SER A 127 -0.95 -10.04 -42.41
N PRO A 128 -0.59 -11.04 -41.60
CA PRO A 128 0.61 -11.83 -41.86
C PRO A 128 0.32 -12.73 -43.07
N ASN A 129 0.81 -12.32 -44.24
CA ASN A 129 0.97 -13.23 -45.36
C ASN A 129 2.18 -14.13 -45.05
N GLN A 130 1.99 -15.43 -45.23
CA GLN A 130 2.98 -16.48 -44.99
C GLN A 130 4.14 -16.38 -46.00
N SER A 131 5.28 -17.00 -45.65
CA SER A 131 6.61 -17.01 -46.30
C SER A 131 7.51 -15.85 -45.86
N ASP A 132 8.74 -16.05 -45.39
CA ASP A 132 9.68 -17.14 -45.54
C ASP A 132 10.70 -17.05 -44.38
N GLY A 133 11.08 -18.18 -43.81
CA GLY A 133 11.92 -18.24 -42.62
C GLY A 133 13.39 -18.10 -42.95
N SER A 134 13.95 -16.89 -42.84
CA SER A 134 15.40 -16.68 -42.89
C SER A 134 15.83 -15.76 -41.74
N MET A 135 16.33 -16.37 -40.66
CA MET A 135 17.00 -15.66 -39.56
C MET A 135 18.50 -15.67 -39.83
N HIS A 136 19.06 -14.51 -40.18
CA HIS A 136 20.50 -14.33 -40.34
C HIS A 136 21.13 -14.06 -38.96
N PHE A 137 22.01 -14.96 -38.50
CA PHE A 137 22.87 -14.70 -37.35
C PHE A 137 24.14 -14.00 -37.83
N LEU A 138 24.54 -12.92 -37.15
CA LEU A 138 25.84 -12.29 -37.38
C LEU A 138 26.89 -13.11 -36.62
N ASP A 139 27.72 -13.85 -37.36
CA ASP A 139 28.93 -14.45 -36.81
C ASP A 139 29.85 -13.35 -36.28
N SER A 140 30.20 -13.45 -35.00
CA SER A 140 31.20 -12.58 -34.38
C SER A 140 32.56 -13.24 -34.49
N ASP A 141 33.34 -12.84 -35.48
CA ASP A 141 34.79 -13.09 -35.54
C ASP A 141 35.54 -11.76 -35.50
N ASN A 142 36.21 -11.53 -34.36
CA ASN A 142 37.60 -11.07 -34.23
C ASN A 142 37.86 -10.36 -32.88
#